data_AF-A0A162ZR65-F1
#
_entry.id   AF-A0A162ZR65-F1
#
_cell.length_a   1.000
_cell.length_b   1.000
_cell.length_c   1.000
_cell.angle_alpha   90.00
_cell.angle_beta   90.00
_cell.angle_gamma   90.00
#
_symmetry.space_group_name_H-M   'P 1'
#
loop_
_entity.id
_entity.type
_entity.pdbx_description
1 polymer ?
#
loop_
_entity_poly.entity_id
_entity_poly.type
_entity_poly.pdbx_seq_one_letter_code
_entity_poly.pdbx_strand_id
1 'polypeptide(L)' 'MLGVSSETIKHLIASIHQLIQMDLTNNDMRIGGIDANSQSIIVEIDESKFGKRKYYRGH' A
#
# COMPACT_ATOMS: atom_id res chain seq x y z
N MET A 1 36.29 8.92 -4.07
CA MET A 1 34.81 8.92 -4.01
C MET A 1 34.42 9.74 -2.79
N LEU A 2 33.91 10.97 -2.98
CA LEU A 2 33.43 11.78 -1.87
C LEU A 2 32.13 11.15 -1.39
N GLY A 3 32.17 10.49 -0.23
CA GLY A 3 30.98 9.92 0.40
C GLY A 3 30.06 11.04 0.85
N VAL A 4 28.76 10.90 0.57
CA VAL A 4 27.74 11.80 1.09
C VAL A 4 27.54 11.50 2.58
N SER A 5 27.41 12.54 3.41
CA SER A 5 27.20 12.34 4.85
C SER A 5 25.87 11.62 5.10
N SER A 6 25.84 10.77 6.13
CA SER A 6 24.59 10.07 6.53
C SER A 6 23.45 11.05 6.80
N GLU A 7 23.78 12.23 7.35
CA GLU A 7 22.80 13.27 7.66
C GLU A 7 22.17 13.86 6.40
N THR A 8 22.98 14.11 5.37
CA THR A 8 22.48 14.57 4.08
C THR A 8 21.53 13.55 3.44
N ILE A 9 21.85 12.25 3.57
CA ILE A 9 20.98 11.19 3.05
C ILE A 9 19.65 11.13 3.83
N LYS A 10 19.69 11.25 5.16
CA LYS A 10 18.46 11.27 5.99
C LYS A 10 17.55 12.44 5.62
N HIS A 11 18.12 13.63 5.48
CA HIS A 11 17.35 14.81 5.07
C HIS A 11 16.73 14.62 3.69
N LEU A 12 17.48 14.08 2.74
CA LEU A 12 16.97 13.80 1.40
C LEU A 12 15.79 12.81 1.42
N ILE A 13 15.91 11.71 2.18
CA ILE A 13 14.85 10.73 2.34
C ILE A 13 13.60 11.37 2.96
N ALA A 14 13.77 12.19 4.00
CA ALA A 14 12.66 12.89 4.64
C ALA A 14 11.95 13.83 3.65
N SER A 15 12.70 14.61 2.86
CA SER A 15 12.12 15.50 1.84
C SER A 15 11.37 14.74 0.76
N ILE A 16 11.91 13.62 0.26
CA ILE A 16 11.23 12.79 -0.74
C ILE A 16 9.94 12.21 -0.16
N HIS A 17 9.98 11.73 1.08
CA HIS A 17 8.80 11.19 1.74
C HIS A 17 7.70 12.25 1.92
N GLN A 18 8.07 13.48 2.28
CA GLN A 18 7.11 14.60 2.37
C GLN A 18 6.50 14.93 1.01
N LEU A 19 7.30 14.95 -0.06
CA LEU A 19 6.79 15.20 -1.42
C LEU A 19 5.79 14.13 -1.85
N ILE A 20 6.08 12.85 -1.58
CA ILE A 20 5.16 11.74 -1.86
C ILE A 20 3.87 11.90 -1.07
N GLN A 21 3.95 12.23 0.23
CA GLN A 21 2.75 12.44 1.04
C GLN A 21 1.90 13.64 0.59
N MET A 22 2.52 14.68 0.04
CA MET A 22 1.79 15.84 -0.48
C MET A 22 1.06 15.53 -1.79
N ASP A 23 1.59 14.62 -2.59
CA ASP A 23 1.00 14.21 -3.88
C ASP A 23 -0.10 13.15 -3.71
N LEU A 24 0.03 12.27 -2.71
CA LEU A 24 -0.96 11.24 -2.41
C LEU A 24 -2.24 11.85 -1.82
N THR A 25 -3.37 11.61 -2.48
CA THR A 25 -4.69 11.94 -1.94
C THR A 25 -5.27 10.78 -1.13
N ASN A 26 -6.29 11.05 -0.31
CA ASN A 26 -7.02 10.00 0.42
C ASN A 26 -7.63 8.93 -0.51
N ASN A 27 -7.90 9.26 -1.77
CA ASN A 27 -8.36 8.30 -2.76
C ASN A 27 -7.23 7.37 -3.22
N ASP A 28 -6.00 7.89 -3.36
CA ASP A 28 -4.84 7.07 -3.73
C ASP A 28 -4.41 6.11 -2.61
N MET A 29 -4.69 6.48 -1.36
CA MET A 29 -4.44 5.64 -0.18
C MET A 29 -5.56 4.63 0.11
N ARG A 30 -6.65 4.64 -0.67
CA ARG A 30 -7.79 3.76 -0.42
C ARG A 30 -7.46 2.33 -0.87
N ILE A 31 -7.34 1.43 0.10
CA ILE A 31 -7.15 0.00 -0.15
C ILE A 31 -8.52 -0.64 -0.42
N GLY A 32 -8.68 -1.25 -1.60
CA GLY A 32 -9.92 -1.91 -2.02
C GLY A 32 -10.77 -1.06 -2.97
N GLY A 33 -11.75 -1.70 -3.59
CA GLY A 33 -12.65 -1.06 -4.54
C GLY A 33 -13.86 -0.42 -3.88
N ILE A 34 -14.62 0.32 -4.69
CA ILE A 34 -15.97 0.77 -4.36
C ILE A 34 -16.94 -0.11 -5.14
N ASP A 35 -18.03 -0.54 -4.51
CA ASP A 35 -19.09 -1.28 -5.20
C ASP A 35 -19.98 -0.37 -6.06
N ALA A 36 -20.95 -0.96 -6.75
CA ALA A 36 -21.91 -0.22 -7.59
C ALA A 36 -22.78 0.79 -6.81
N ASN A 37 -22.88 0.64 -5.48
CA ASN A 37 -23.66 1.50 -4.60
C ASN A 37 -22.79 2.57 -3.92
N SER A 38 -21.58 2.81 -4.40
CA SER A 38 -20.62 3.76 -3.83
C SER A 38 -20.14 3.39 -2.40
N GLN A 39 -20.25 2.13 -1.99
CA GLN A 39 -19.82 1.65 -0.68
C GLN A 39 -18.45 0.98 -0.76
N SER A 40 -17.69 1.02 0.34
CA SER A 40 -16.37 0.37 0.37
C SER A 40 -16.52 -1.14 0.33
N ILE A 41 -15.81 -1.79 -0.59
CA ILE A 41 -15.69 -3.25 -0.59
C ILE A 41 -14.77 -3.63 0.57
N ILE A 42 -15.38 -4.10 1.66
CA ILE A 42 -14.67 -4.62 2.81
C ILE A 42 -14.48 -6.12 2.57
N VAL A 43 -13.23 -6.54 2.40
CA VAL A 43 -12.90 -7.97 2.31
C VAL A 43 -12.50 -8.44 3.70
N GLU A 44 -13.35 -9.25 4.32
CA GLU A 44 -13.00 -9.96 5.54
C GLU A 44 -12.04 -11.10 5.20
N ILE A 45 -10.88 -11.12 5.86
CA ILE A 45 -9.91 -12.20 5.69
C ILE A 45 -10.24 -13.29 6.71
N ASP A 46 -10.77 -14.41 6.23
CA ASP A 46 -10.95 -15.60 7.06
C ASP A 46 -9.59 -16.24 7.35
N GLU A 47 -9.09 -16.00 8.56
CA GLU A 47 -7.78 -16.50 8.98
C GLU A 47 -7.68 -18.03 8.93
N SER A 48 -8.80 -18.74 9.05
CA SER A 48 -8.84 -20.20 8.95
C SER A 48 -8.47 -20.72 7.55
N LYS A 49 -8.40 -19.83 6.54
CA LYS A 49 -7.98 -20.16 5.16
C LYS A 49 -6.49 -19.94 4.91
N PHE A 50 -5.75 -19.29 5.81
CA PHE A 50 -4.31 -19.14 5.64
C PHE A 50 -3.62 -20.51 5.56
N GLY A 51 -2.65 -20.63 4.65
CA GLY A 51 -1.90 -21.86 4.41
C GLY A 51 -2.66 -22.96 3.65
N LYS A 52 -3.96 -22.82 3.40
CA LYS A 52 -4.73 -23.78 2.60
C LYS A 52 -4.56 -23.48 1.11
N ARG A 53 -4.06 -24.45 0.35
CA ARG A 53 -4.01 -24.35 -1.12
C ARG A 53 -5.38 -24.71 -1.70
N LYS A 54 -5.92 -23.87 -2.59
CA LYS A 54 -7.09 -24.24 -3.39
C LYS A 54 -6.64 -25.22 -4.48
N TYR A 55 -7.12 -26.46 -4.41
CA TYR A 55 -6.81 -27.51 -5.38
C TYR A 55 -7.75 -27.51 -6.59
N TYR A 56 -8.83 -26.72 -6.55
CA TYR A 56 -9.79 -26.63 -7.64
C TYR A 56 -9.36 -25.52 -8.61
N ARG A 57 -8.89 -25.90 -9.80
CA ARG A 57 -9.02 -25.02 -10.99
C ARG A 57 -10.49 -25.10 -11.39
N GLY A 58 -11.14 -23.94 -11.54
CA GLY A 58 -12.57 -23.85 -11.86
C GLY A 58 -12.96 -24.66 -13.11
N HIS A 59 -14.26 -24.95 -13.21
CA HIS A 59 -14.88 -25.54 -14.39
C HIS A 59 -15.07 -24.50 -15.50
#